data_AF-A0A3D0R6E9-F1
#
_entry.id   AF-A0A3D0R6E9-F1
#
_cell.length_a   1.000
_cell.length_b   1.000
_cell.length_c   1.000
_cell.angle_alpha   90.00
_cell.angle_beta   90.00
_cell.angle_gamma   90.00
#
_symmetry.space_group_name_H-M   'P 1'
#
loop_
_entity.id
_entity.type
_entity.pdbx_description
1 polymer ?
#
loop_
_entity_poly.entity_id
_entity_poly.type
_entity_poly.pdbx_seq_one_letter_code
_entity_poly.pdbx_strand_id
1 'polypeptide(L)'
;MSNTFTPIPNQSLPIQRDVNFYNRKLKTRVFLNFAETLAIFKSSHMIILEIGFNHALDFLLCWQHWLERCDDKTLHFFMLAECFPSFEAFARYRQLYPELALLINQLLQVYPVLTPGFHELVLADGCVRLTLILGEISASLDAFICCGDSVLEQKVKTHFASLIYLNQHQKNNNFLTQIKMLSQSKALIHAPLMALDASYELLQLPFDNTTWLMNQASMAPYHLKRRATPWHLPEAPTDVSKDIVIIGAGLAGCTLAHFLALRGFNITLIDEHKSVAGGASGIKQAVLYPKLSAHQSNFSQLMLESYLFATKFYQQILAHHQVGELNGMLELTQNKPSQSLQNWFEAYPQLGKYMNAEAASKKAGIMLDKSGIYFPDSGWINVPKLCRYLIKHPGITVLNHQPIQQLVYLNGHWHVNHLKVSKVVIACGHTTHLFEPTAFLPIQQVSGSVSYVRSSNGLQNLNIPLCGQGHLLPKCAHMHLVGATYHPVEKCQDIYAHHHENLSKLSHLTGITLANKAVQNIWTGVRAVTPDYLPYVGPVPKAELFKVQFKAWSKDKNRWLDTLTSYHPGLFAMAGFGSRGLTTIPYMAEFLASFINNEPLKLSQNLIKAVSLARVLRKKIIQDKF
;
A
#
# COMPACT_ATOMS: atom_id res chain seq x y z
N MET A 1 -7.51 27.47 2.36
CA MET A 1 -8.36 26.40 1.79
C MET A 1 -8.23 25.18 2.67
N SER A 2 -9.32 24.59 3.14
CA SER A 2 -9.27 23.40 4.00
C SER A 2 -8.69 22.22 3.21
N ASN A 3 -7.53 21.71 3.63
CA ASN A 3 -6.90 20.51 3.05
C ASN A 3 -7.67 19.25 3.50
N THR A 4 -8.86 19.05 2.95
CA THR A 4 -9.68 17.87 3.20
C THR A 4 -9.82 17.06 1.92
N PHE A 5 -9.71 15.74 2.01
CA PHE A 5 -10.09 14.88 0.91
C PHE A 5 -11.59 15.06 0.61
N THR A 6 -11.94 15.15 -0.66
CA THR A 6 -13.34 15.21 -1.12
C THR A 6 -13.71 13.83 -1.65
N PRO A 7 -14.87 13.25 -1.27
CA PRO A 7 -15.35 12.03 -1.89
C PRO A 7 -15.48 12.19 -3.41
N ILE A 8 -15.19 11.13 -4.16
CA ILE A 8 -15.49 11.09 -5.59
C ILE A 8 -17.02 11.10 -5.74
N PRO A 9 -17.58 11.98 -6.58
CA PRO A 9 -19.01 12.01 -6.80
C PRO A 9 -19.48 10.66 -7.36
N ASN A 10 -20.51 10.09 -6.76
CA ASN A 10 -21.11 8.83 -7.17
C ASN A 10 -21.93 9.07 -8.45
N GLN A 11 -21.26 9.24 -9.60
CA GLN A 11 -21.92 9.54 -10.86
C GLN A 11 -22.36 8.24 -11.53
N SER A 12 -23.66 7.95 -11.46
CA SER A 12 -24.30 7.04 -12.41
C SER A 12 -24.33 7.70 -13.78
N LEU A 13 -23.54 7.21 -14.72
CA LEU A 13 -23.46 7.80 -16.07
C LEU A 13 -24.79 7.61 -16.84
N PRO A 14 -25.20 8.59 -17.66
CA PRO A 14 -26.36 8.44 -18.53
C PRO A 14 -26.07 7.45 -19.69
N ILE A 15 -26.83 6.35 -19.72
CA ILE A 15 -26.70 5.18 -20.61
C ILE A 15 -26.85 5.52 -22.11
N GLN A 16 -27.58 6.58 -22.48
CA GLN A 16 -27.85 6.86 -23.90
C GLN A 16 -26.63 7.31 -24.71
N ARG A 17 -25.58 7.84 -24.07
CA ARG A 17 -24.28 8.07 -24.73
C ARG A 17 -23.50 6.78 -24.95
N ASP A 18 -23.81 5.72 -24.21
CA ASP A 18 -22.98 4.50 -24.04
C ASP A 18 -23.17 3.48 -25.19
N VAL A 19 -24.41 3.24 -25.66
CA VAL A 19 -24.67 2.24 -26.73
C VAL A 19 -24.13 2.70 -28.10
N ASN A 20 -24.25 3.99 -28.42
CA ASN A 20 -23.67 4.55 -29.66
C ASN A 20 -22.14 4.65 -29.58
N PHE A 21 -21.58 4.84 -28.38
CA PHE A 21 -20.14 4.87 -28.14
C PHE A 21 -19.51 3.49 -28.24
N TYR A 22 -20.11 2.45 -27.64
CA TYR A 22 -19.63 1.07 -27.76
C TYR A 22 -19.76 0.53 -29.19
N ASN A 23 -20.91 0.73 -29.84
CA ASN A 23 -21.08 0.32 -31.24
C ASN A 23 -20.13 1.07 -32.18
N ARG A 24 -19.79 2.34 -31.89
CA ARG A 24 -18.70 3.04 -32.60
C ARG A 24 -17.33 2.47 -32.26
N LYS A 25 -17.00 2.16 -31.00
CA LYS A 25 -15.69 1.60 -30.62
C LYS A 25 -15.45 0.20 -31.18
N LEU A 26 -16.48 -0.67 -31.18
CA LEU A 26 -16.50 -1.96 -31.89
C LEU A 26 -16.31 -1.80 -33.39
N LYS A 27 -17.01 -0.84 -34.02
CA LYS A 27 -16.97 -0.66 -35.48
C LYS A 27 -15.79 0.16 -35.99
N THR A 28 -15.11 0.95 -35.16
CA THR A 28 -14.11 1.91 -35.69
C THR A 28 -12.68 1.75 -35.19
N ARG A 29 -12.29 1.62 -33.91
CA ARG A 29 -10.87 1.95 -33.59
C ARG A 29 -10.12 1.26 -32.45
N VAL A 30 -10.72 0.38 -31.64
CA VAL A 30 -9.96 -0.30 -30.57
C VAL A 30 -9.38 -1.65 -31.00
N PHE A 31 -10.06 -2.34 -31.92
CA PHE A 31 -9.82 -3.77 -32.18
C PHE A 31 -8.73 -4.07 -33.21
N LEU A 32 -8.66 -3.32 -34.31
CA LEU A 32 -7.69 -3.57 -35.38
C LEU A 32 -6.26 -3.26 -34.91
N ASN A 33 -6.10 -2.17 -34.16
CA ASN A 33 -4.79 -1.72 -33.73
C ASN A 33 -4.23 -2.53 -32.57
N PHE A 34 -5.03 -3.13 -31.68
CA PHE A 34 -4.47 -3.84 -30.53
C PHE A 34 -3.70 -5.10 -30.96
N ALA A 35 -4.22 -5.86 -31.92
CA ALA A 35 -3.52 -7.02 -32.49
C ALA A 35 -2.23 -6.61 -33.25
N GLU A 36 -2.29 -5.55 -34.04
CA GLU A 36 -1.11 -5.00 -34.74
C GLU A 36 -0.10 -4.38 -33.75
N THR A 37 -0.57 -3.73 -32.69
CA THR A 37 0.23 -3.15 -31.60
C THR A 37 0.94 -4.23 -30.80
N LEU A 38 0.26 -5.33 -30.49
CA LEU A 38 0.87 -6.50 -29.86
C LEU A 38 1.94 -7.14 -30.76
N ALA A 39 1.74 -7.15 -32.09
CA ALA A 39 2.74 -7.62 -33.04
C ALA A 39 4.00 -6.71 -33.06
N ILE A 40 3.83 -5.41 -32.82
CA ILE A 40 4.94 -4.44 -32.70
C ILE A 40 5.75 -4.69 -31.41
N PHE A 41 5.07 -5.01 -30.30
CA PHE A 41 5.73 -5.16 -28.99
C PHE A 41 6.07 -6.61 -28.66
N LYS A 42 7.33 -7.01 -28.91
CA LYS A 42 7.89 -8.33 -28.55
C LYS A 42 8.15 -8.53 -27.03
N SER A 43 7.78 -7.58 -26.17
CA SER A 43 8.04 -7.66 -24.72
C SER A 43 7.21 -8.74 -24.03
N SER A 44 7.74 -9.34 -22.95
CA SER A 44 7.00 -10.21 -22.02
C SER A 44 6.12 -9.45 -21.04
N HIS A 45 6.29 -8.13 -20.97
CA HIS A 45 5.50 -7.23 -20.14
C HIS A 45 5.03 -6.03 -20.96
N MET A 46 3.73 -5.75 -20.95
CA MET A 46 3.16 -4.60 -21.65
C MET A 46 2.50 -3.66 -20.64
N ILE A 47 2.83 -2.37 -20.75
CA ILE A 47 2.25 -1.32 -19.93
C ILE A 47 1.37 -0.44 -20.81
N ILE A 48 0.10 -0.32 -20.43
CA ILE A 48 -0.85 0.60 -21.06
C ILE A 48 -1.19 1.70 -20.05
N LEU A 49 -1.25 2.95 -20.52
CA LEU A 49 -1.71 4.09 -19.73
C LEU A 49 -2.95 4.70 -20.38
N GLU A 50 -4.08 4.68 -19.68
CA GLU A 50 -5.29 5.40 -20.07
C GLU A 50 -5.47 6.66 -19.21
N ILE A 51 -5.70 7.79 -19.87
CA ILE A 51 -5.89 9.08 -19.23
C ILE A 51 -7.25 9.65 -19.61
N GLY A 52 -8.02 9.94 -18.58
CA GLY A 52 -9.38 10.45 -18.70
C GLY A 52 -10.39 9.35 -18.39
N PHE A 53 -11.57 9.79 -17.97
CA PHE A 53 -12.62 8.87 -17.62
C PHE A 53 -13.17 8.16 -18.86
N ASN A 54 -13.15 6.83 -18.81
CA ASN A 54 -13.83 5.96 -19.75
C ASN A 54 -14.62 4.90 -18.98
N HIS A 55 -15.58 4.30 -19.66
CA HIS A 55 -16.52 3.31 -19.16
C HIS A 55 -15.88 1.94 -18.83
N ALA A 56 -14.57 1.89 -18.54
CA ALA A 56 -13.74 0.69 -18.38
C ALA A 56 -13.68 -0.23 -19.62
N LEU A 57 -14.31 0.15 -20.74
CA LEU A 57 -14.43 -0.68 -21.93
C LEU A 57 -13.08 -0.93 -22.60
N ASP A 58 -12.22 0.08 -22.72
CA ASP A 58 -10.89 -0.10 -23.33
C ASP A 58 -10.07 -1.14 -22.57
N PHE A 59 -10.11 -1.08 -21.24
CA PHE A 59 -9.50 -2.09 -20.38
C PHE A 59 -10.10 -3.49 -20.60
N LEU A 60 -11.43 -3.64 -20.55
CA LEU A 60 -12.08 -4.94 -20.70
C LEU A 60 -11.78 -5.59 -22.05
N LEU A 61 -11.75 -4.80 -23.12
CA LEU A 61 -11.43 -5.28 -24.47
C LEU A 61 -9.95 -5.64 -24.60
N CYS A 62 -9.04 -4.81 -24.07
CA CYS A 62 -7.62 -5.13 -24.02
C CYS A 62 -7.38 -6.43 -23.25
N TRP A 63 -8.05 -6.62 -22.12
CA TRP A 63 -7.97 -7.83 -21.32
C TRP A 63 -8.49 -9.05 -22.10
N GLN A 64 -9.67 -8.96 -22.72
CA GLN A 64 -10.21 -10.05 -23.54
C GLN A 64 -9.21 -10.53 -24.59
N HIS A 65 -8.64 -9.61 -25.35
CA HIS A 65 -7.68 -9.94 -26.39
C HIS A 65 -6.32 -10.39 -25.87
N TRP A 66 -5.90 -9.92 -24.69
CA TRP A 66 -4.68 -10.39 -24.05
C TRP A 66 -4.75 -11.89 -23.77
N LEU A 67 -5.89 -12.36 -23.25
CA LEU A 67 -6.13 -13.77 -22.97
C LEU A 67 -6.15 -14.65 -24.22
N GLU A 68 -6.46 -14.10 -25.40
CA GLU A 68 -6.45 -14.86 -26.67
C GLU A 68 -5.05 -15.05 -27.24
N ARG A 69 -4.06 -14.26 -26.82
CA ARG A 69 -2.80 -14.08 -27.57
C ARG A 69 -1.52 -14.26 -26.75
N CYS A 70 -1.60 -14.29 -25.42
CA CYS A 70 -0.43 -14.06 -24.56
C CYS A 70 -0.45 -14.95 -23.32
N ASP A 71 -0.10 -16.22 -23.48
CA ASP A 71 -0.14 -17.22 -22.39
C ASP A 71 0.91 -16.99 -21.29
N ASP A 72 2.08 -16.39 -21.62
CA ASP A 72 3.22 -16.21 -20.70
C ASP A 72 3.60 -14.74 -20.43
N LYS A 73 2.72 -13.79 -20.79
CA LYS A 73 3.03 -12.35 -20.69
C LYS A 73 2.12 -11.66 -19.69
N THR A 74 2.64 -10.60 -19.05
CA THR A 74 1.86 -9.78 -18.12
C THR A 74 1.43 -8.46 -18.74
N LEU A 75 0.14 -8.14 -18.64
CA LEU A 75 -0.43 -6.83 -18.96
C LEU A 75 -0.59 -6.02 -17.67
N HIS A 76 0.01 -4.82 -17.64
CA HIS A 76 -0.28 -3.82 -16.61
C HIS A 76 -1.00 -2.64 -17.26
N PHE A 77 -2.27 -2.46 -16.90
CA PHE A 77 -3.11 -1.36 -17.33
C PHE A 77 -3.20 -0.31 -16.23
N PHE A 78 -2.68 0.89 -16.48
CA PHE A 78 -2.84 2.05 -15.61
C PHE A 78 -3.98 2.91 -16.13
N MET A 79 -4.89 3.31 -15.26
CA MET A 79 -6.01 4.17 -15.61
C MET A 79 -6.11 5.35 -14.65
N LEU A 80 -6.01 6.56 -15.19
CA LEU A 80 -6.19 7.81 -14.46
C LEU A 80 -7.57 8.34 -14.80
N ALA A 81 -8.45 8.41 -13.79
CA ALA A 81 -9.83 8.78 -14.00
C ALA A 81 -10.39 9.56 -12.80
N GLU A 82 -11.33 10.47 -13.05
CA GLU A 82 -11.99 11.23 -11.98
C GLU A 82 -13.03 10.39 -11.23
N CYS A 83 -13.59 9.39 -11.90
CA CYS A 83 -14.49 8.39 -11.33
C CYS A 83 -14.28 7.03 -12.02
N PHE A 84 -14.94 5.98 -11.55
CA PHE A 84 -14.91 4.65 -12.17
C PHE A 84 -16.29 4.00 -12.06
N PRO A 85 -16.71 3.09 -12.98
CA PRO A 85 -18.08 2.56 -12.97
C PRO A 85 -18.48 1.93 -11.63
N SER A 86 -19.71 2.14 -11.17
CA SER A 86 -20.19 1.48 -9.94
C SER A 86 -20.47 -0.01 -10.18
N PHE A 87 -20.73 -0.77 -9.10
CA PHE A 87 -21.16 -2.17 -9.20
C PHE A 87 -22.46 -2.29 -10.04
N GLU A 88 -23.40 -1.36 -9.87
CA GLU A 88 -24.64 -1.28 -10.63
C GLU A 88 -24.39 -0.96 -12.11
N ALA A 89 -23.40 -0.10 -12.41
CA ALA A 89 -23.01 0.19 -13.79
C ALA A 89 -22.47 -1.07 -14.48
N PHE A 90 -21.60 -1.83 -13.81
CA PHE A 90 -21.12 -3.11 -14.35
C PHE A 90 -22.22 -4.16 -14.51
N ALA A 91 -23.22 -4.18 -13.62
CA ALA A 91 -24.38 -5.06 -13.80
C ALA A 91 -25.13 -4.76 -15.10
N ARG A 92 -25.23 -3.48 -15.49
CA ARG A 92 -25.80 -3.07 -16.79
C ARG A 92 -24.89 -3.43 -17.96
N TYR A 93 -23.56 -3.28 -17.82
CA TYR A 93 -22.61 -3.67 -18.87
C TYR A 93 -22.67 -5.14 -19.21
N ARG A 94 -22.90 -6.03 -18.23
CA ARG A 94 -23.13 -7.45 -18.50
C ARG A 94 -24.36 -7.73 -19.38
N GLN A 95 -25.38 -6.87 -19.32
CA GLN A 95 -26.58 -7.00 -20.15
C GLN A 95 -26.34 -6.47 -21.57
N LEU A 96 -25.62 -5.35 -21.69
CA LEU A 96 -25.32 -4.74 -22.98
C LEU A 96 -24.24 -5.51 -23.76
N TYR A 97 -23.27 -6.09 -23.07
CA TYR A 97 -22.09 -6.76 -23.64
C TYR A 97 -21.91 -8.16 -23.04
N PRO A 98 -22.78 -9.13 -23.40
CA PRO A 98 -22.74 -10.48 -22.85
C PRO A 98 -21.37 -11.18 -23.02
N GLU A 99 -20.64 -10.86 -24.10
CA GLU A 99 -19.31 -11.36 -24.40
C GLU A 99 -18.26 -10.96 -23.35
N LEU A 100 -18.46 -9.86 -22.61
CA LEU A 100 -17.57 -9.39 -21.55
C LEU A 100 -17.98 -9.88 -20.15
N ALA A 101 -19.08 -10.62 -20.04
CA ALA A 101 -19.68 -10.94 -18.75
C ALA A 101 -18.74 -11.73 -17.83
N LEU A 102 -17.94 -12.66 -18.37
CA LEU A 102 -16.95 -13.42 -17.60
C LEU A 102 -15.86 -12.54 -16.99
N LEU A 103 -15.32 -11.61 -17.79
CA LEU A 103 -14.29 -10.67 -17.34
C LEU A 103 -14.84 -9.71 -16.28
N ILE A 104 -16.05 -9.17 -16.50
CA ILE A 104 -16.73 -8.31 -15.54
C ILE A 104 -16.96 -9.06 -14.23
N ASN A 105 -17.37 -10.33 -14.26
CA ASN A 105 -17.56 -11.13 -13.05
C ASN A 105 -16.26 -11.30 -12.25
N GLN A 106 -15.15 -11.58 -12.92
CA GLN A 106 -13.83 -11.65 -12.26
C GLN A 106 -13.42 -10.29 -11.68
N LEU A 107 -13.59 -9.19 -12.43
CA LEU A 107 -13.32 -7.83 -11.95
C LEU A 107 -14.10 -7.50 -10.67
N LEU A 108 -15.38 -7.87 -10.62
CA LEU A 108 -16.26 -7.59 -9.50
C LEU A 108 -15.91 -8.38 -8.22
N GLN A 109 -15.22 -9.52 -8.34
CA GLN A 109 -14.75 -10.29 -7.17
C GLN A 109 -13.69 -9.54 -6.37
N VAL A 110 -12.83 -8.78 -7.05
CA VAL A 110 -11.72 -8.03 -6.44
C VAL A 110 -12.00 -6.53 -6.36
N TYR A 111 -13.24 -6.10 -6.62
CA TYR A 111 -13.60 -4.69 -6.69
C TYR A 111 -13.40 -3.97 -5.34
N PRO A 112 -12.62 -2.87 -5.30
CA PRO A 112 -12.36 -2.12 -4.08
C PRO A 112 -13.46 -1.10 -3.78
N VAL A 113 -13.40 -0.50 -2.59
CA VAL A 113 -14.12 0.75 -2.30
C VAL A 113 -13.37 1.87 -3.02
N LEU A 114 -14.00 2.47 -4.03
CA LEU A 114 -13.40 3.44 -4.93
C LEU A 114 -13.24 4.83 -4.30
N THR A 115 -12.29 4.95 -3.37
CA THR A 115 -11.88 6.25 -2.82
C THR A 115 -10.90 6.97 -3.75
N PRO A 116 -10.66 8.27 -3.59
CA PRO A 116 -9.49 8.92 -4.15
C PRO A 116 -8.19 8.15 -3.84
N GLY A 117 -7.27 8.08 -4.79
CA GLY A 117 -5.97 7.42 -4.63
C GLY A 117 -5.77 6.20 -5.54
N PHE A 118 -4.76 5.40 -5.19
CA PHE A 118 -4.32 4.23 -5.96
C PHE A 118 -5.06 2.97 -5.53
N HIS A 119 -5.56 2.21 -6.50
CA HIS A 119 -6.17 0.90 -6.29
C HIS A 119 -5.61 -0.10 -7.29
N GLU A 120 -5.15 -1.24 -6.79
CA GLU A 120 -4.71 -2.33 -7.66
C GLU A 120 -5.72 -3.48 -7.63
N LEU A 121 -6.02 -3.99 -8.83
CA LEU A 121 -6.82 -5.17 -9.05
C LEU A 121 -5.96 -6.17 -9.82
N VAL A 122 -5.75 -7.35 -9.22
CA VAL A 122 -5.02 -8.46 -9.83
C VAL A 122 -6.05 -9.45 -10.39
N LEU A 123 -5.92 -9.78 -11.66
CA LEU A 123 -6.91 -10.50 -12.46
C LEU A 123 -6.21 -11.59 -13.28
N ALA A 124 -6.99 -12.58 -13.76
CA ALA A 124 -6.49 -13.69 -14.57
C ALA A 124 -5.20 -14.32 -14.00
N ASP A 125 -5.27 -14.73 -12.73
CA ASP A 125 -4.16 -15.36 -11.99
C ASP A 125 -2.85 -14.56 -11.97
N GLY A 126 -2.94 -13.23 -12.12
CA GLY A 126 -1.80 -12.32 -12.10
C GLY A 126 -1.26 -11.93 -13.47
N CYS A 127 -1.79 -12.52 -14.55
CA CYS A 127 -1.42 -12.18 -15.92
C CYS A 127 -1.93 -10.79 -16.32
N VAL A 128 -2.99 -10.30 -15.67
CA VAL A 128 -3.54 -8.96 -15.91
C VAL A 128 -3.62 -8.19 -14.61
N ARG A 129 -3.07 -6.96 -14.62
CA ARG A 129 -3.12 -6.04 -13.49
C ARG A 129 -3.73 -4.73 -13.93
N LEU A 130 -4.69 -4.24 -13.17
CA LEU A 130 -5.30 -2.93 -13.36
C LEU A 130 -4.93 -2.05 -12.16
N THR A 131 -4.24 -0.93 -12.41
CA THR A 131 -4.01 0.12 -11.41
C THR A 131 -4.89 1.32 -11.74
N LEU A 132 -5.94 1.48 -10.94
CA LEU A 132 -6.85 2.63 -10.99
C LEU A 132 -6.30 3.75 -10.12
N ILE A 133 -6.28 4.97 -10.64
CA ILE A 133 -5.90 6.17 -9.90
C ILE A 133 -7.03 7.14 -10.02
N LEU A 134 -7.72 7.28 -8.90
CA LEU A 134 -8.95 8.05 -8.85
C LEU A 134 -8.70 9.44 -8.26
N GLY A 135 -9.07 10.45 -9.02
CA GLY A 135 -8.90 11.85 -8.65
C GLY A 135 -8.72 12.75 -9.86
N GLU A 136 -8.38 14.01 -9.60
CA GLU A 136 -8.08 14.97 -10.65
C GLU A 136 -6.86 14.50 -11.48
N ILE A 137 -6.95 14.60 -12.80
CA ILE A 137 -6.00 14.00 -13.74
C ILE A 137 -4.59 14.59 -13.56
N SER A 138 -4.46 15.91 -13.42
CA SER A 138 -3.16 16.57 -13.21
C SER A 138 -2.50 16.12 -11.91
N ALA A 139 -3.26 16.05 -10.81
CA ALA A 139 -2.76 15.54 -9.53
C ALA A 139 -2.35 14.06 -9.61
N SER A 140 -3.08 13.26 -10.39
CA SER A 140 -2.79 11.84 -10.61
C SER A 140 -1.50 11.64 -11.42
N LEU A 141 -1.26 12.46 -12.45
CA LEU A 141 -0.01 12.48 -13.20
C LEU A 141 1.17 12.91 -12.33
N ASP A 142 1.00 13.98 -11.54
CA ASP A 142 2.01 14.45 -10.60
C ASP A 142 2.37 13.37 -9.57
N ALA A 143 1.40 12.54 -9.16
CA ALA A 143 1.62 11.44 -8.23
C ALA A 143 2.54 10.34 -8.77
N PHE A 144 2.76 10.24 -10.09
CA PHE A 144 3.70 9.30 -10.71
C PHE A 144 5.09 9.86 -10.94
N ILE A 145 5.20 11.16 -11.16
CA ILE A 145 6.44 11.81 -11.55
C ILE A 145 7.34 11.97 -10.32
N CYS A 146 8.50 11.32 -10.36
CA CYS A 146 9.47 11.31 -9.27
C CYS A 146 10.11 12.69 -9.06
N CYS A 147 10.64 13.26 -10.14
CA CYS A 147 11.48 14.46 -10.12
C CYS A 147 11.19 15.49 -11.21
N GLY A 148 10.49 15.11 -12.28
CA GLY A 148 10.17 16.03 -13.37
C GLY A 148 11.37 16.37 -14.27
N ASP A 149 12.43 15.58 -14.22
CA ASP A 149 13.61 15.67 -15.08
C ASP A 149 13.76 14.37 -15.86
N SER A 150 13.66 14.41 -17.19
CA SER A 150 13.56 13.20 -18.04
C SER A 150 14.75 12.26 -17.88
N VAL A 151 15.97 12.79 -17.72
CA VAL A 151 17.18 11.99 -17.57
C VAL A 151 17.19 11.25 -16.24
N LEU A 152 16.81 11.94 -15.16
CA LEU A 152 16.73 11.32 -13.83
C LEU A 152 15.56 10.35 -13.72
N GLU A 153 14.42 10.62 -14.34
CA GLU A 153 13.29 9.68 -14.42
C GLU A 153 13.70 8.36 -15.07
N GLN A 154 14.43 8.42 -16.19
CA GLN A 154 14.93 7.21 -16.87
C GLN A 154 15.94 6.41 -16.05
N LYS A 155 16.63 7.05 -15.09
CA LYS A 155 17.53 6.34 -14.17
C LYS A 155 16.79 5.65 -13.04
N VAL A 156 15.69 6.23 -12.53
CA VAL A 156 14.97 5.69 -11.36
C VAL A 156 13.81 4.77 -11.73
N LYS A 157 13.35 4.80 -12.99
CA LYS A 157 12.26 3.96 -13.51
C LYS A 157 12.75 3.05 -14.62
N THR A 158 12.24 1.83 -14.59
CA THR A 158 12.44 0.77 -15.61
C THR A 158 11.19 0.49 -16.42
N HIS A 159 10.05 1.03 -16.00
CA HIS A 159 8.73 0.70 -16.50
C HIS A 159 8.05 1.96 -17.04
N PHE A 160 7.78 1.95 -18.34
CA PHE A 160 7.16 3.05 -19.07
C PHE A 160 6.04 2.52 -19.96
N ALA A 161 5.02 3.34 -20.18
CA ALA A 161 3.88 2.98 -21.01
C ALA A 161 4.30 2.76 -22.46
N SER A 162 3.93 1.61 -23.00
CA SER A 162 4.12 1.24 -24.40
C SER A 162 3.00 1.77 -25.30
N LEU A 163 1.80 1.85 -24.73
CA LEU A 163 0.59 2.35 -25.38
C LEU A 163 -0.14 3.32 -24.45
N ILE A 164 -0.61 4.43 -25.00
CA ILE A 164 -1.33 5.46 -24.25
C ILE A 164 -2.67 5.77 -24.90
N TYR A 165 -3.76 5.66 -24.14
CA TYR A 165 -5.08 6.12 -24.54
C TYR A 165 -5.37 7.49 -23.93
N LEU A 166 -5.44 8.52 -24.78
CA LEU A 166 -5.68 9.89 -24.37
C LEU A 166 -7.11 10.31 -24.70
N ASN A 167 -8.04 9.96 -23.81
CA ASN A 167 -9.46 10.25 -23.98
C ASN A 167 -9.84 11.68 -23.54
N GLN A 168 -8.98 12.35 -22.77
CA GLN A 168 -9.17 13.71 -22.30
C GLN A 168 -7.89 14.53 -22.49
N HIS A 169 -8.01 15.74 -23.04
CA HIS A 169 -6.91 16.68 -23.16
C HIS A 169 -6.99 17.77 -22.08
N GLN A 170 -5.88 18.01 -21.38
CA GLN A 170 -5.75 19.11 -20.43
C GLN A 170 -5.07 20.30 -21.11
N LYS A 171 -5.65 21.51 -20.99
CA LYS A 171 -5.05 22.76 -21.52
C LYS A 171 -3.78 23.21 -20.76
N ASN A 172 -3.18 22.35 -19.95
CA ASN A 172 -2.02 22.67 -19.13
C ASN A 172 -0.73 22.43 -19.94
N ASN A 173 0.17 23.42 -19.93
CA ASN A 173 1.46 23.37 -20.63
C ASN A 173 2.36 22.19 -20.21
N ASN A 174 2.14 21.58 -19.04
CA ASN A 174 2.93 20.44 -18.59
C ASN A 174 2.39 19.09 -19.08
N PHE A 175 1.12 19.00 -19.47
CA PHE A 175 0.40 17.73 -19.63
C PHE A 175 1.09 16.78 -20.62
N LEU A 176 1.42 17.26 -21.82
CA LEU A 176 2.12 16.45 -22.83
C LEU A 176 3.53 16.08 -22.40
N THR A 177 4.24 16.96 -21.68
CA THR A 177 5.56 16.66 -21.14
C THR A 177 5.52 15.57 -20.08
N GLN A 178 4.47 15.55 -19.26
CA GLN A 178 4.24 14.48 -18.28
C GLN A 178 3.94 13.15 -18.97
N ILE A 179 3.11 13.16 -20.01
CA ILE A 179 2.83 11.97 -20.83
C ILE A 179 4.13 11.44 -21.44
N LYS A 180 4.93 12.28 -22.11
CA LYS A 180 6.24 11.90 -22.66
C LYS A 180 7.15 11.26 -21.60
N MET A 181 7.14 11.80 -20.38
CA MET A 181 7.95 11.31 -19.25
C MET A 181 7.49 9.94 -18.72
N LEU A 182 6.27 9.53 -19.00
CA LEU A 182 5.73 8.21 -18.64
C LEU A 182 5.73 7.23 -19.83
N SER A 183 6.08 7.69 -21.03
CA SER A 183 6.16 6.89 -22.26
C SER A 183 7.53 6.25 -22.44
N GLN A 184 7.55 5.02 -22.97
CA GLN A 184 8.79 4.44 -23.50
C GLN A 184 9.17 5.10 -24.84
N SER A 185 10.42 4.95 -25.28
CA SER A 185 10.80 5.36 -26.64
C SER A 185 9.93 4.63 -27.67
N LYS A 186 9.41 5.36 -28.67
CA LYS A 186 8.46 4.84 -29.68
C LYS A 186 7.14 4.32 -29.10
N ALA A 187 6.69 4.84 -27.95
CA ALA A 187 5.34 4.56 -27.47
C ALA A 187 4.29 4.97 -28.52
N LEU A 188 3.23 4.18 -28.61
CA LEU A 188 2.05 4.50 -29.41
C LEU A 188 1.09 5.31 -28.54
N ILE A 189 0.51 6.37 -29.12
CA ILE A 189 -0.50 7.18 -28.46
C ILE A 189 -1.74 7.22 -29.34
N HIS A 190 -2.87 6.83 -28.76
CA HIS A 190 -4.19 7.00 -29.36
C HIS A 190 -4.81 8.28 -28.81
N ALA A 191 -4.94 9.30 -29.66
CA ALA A 191 -5.42 10.61 -29.27
C ALA A 191 -6.12 11.34 -30.44
N PRO A 192 -7.10 12.22 -30.17
CA PRO A 192 -7.63 13.11 -31.20
C PRO A 192 -6.55 14.10 -31.68
N LEU A 193 -6.60 14.50 -32.96
CA LEU A 193 -5.56 15.32 -33.63
C LEU A 193 -5.21 16.63 -32.89
N MET A 194 -6.18 17.25 -32.21
CA MET A 194 -5.96 18.51 -31.49
C MET A 194 -5.24 18.33 -30.13
N ALA A 195 -4.96 17.10 -29.71
CA ALA A 195 -4.41 16.82 -28.39
C ALA A 195 -2.89 16.69 -28.35
N LEU A 196 -2.18 16.69 -29.49
CA LEU A 196 -0.74 16.41 -29.54
C LEU A 196 0.04 17.57 -30.20
N ASP A 197 1.34 17.65 -29.88
CA ASP A 197 2.29 18.61 -30.46
C ASP A 197 3.18 17.96 -31.53
N ALA A 198 4.13 18.72 -32.10
CA ALA A 198 5.04 18.25 -33.15
C ALA A 198 6.00 17.12 -32.73
N SER A 199 5.95 16.65 -31.47
CA SER A 199 6.74 15.50 -31.01
C SER A 199 6.14 14.14 -31.39
N TYR A 200 5.00 14.16 -32.08
CA TYR A 200 4.25 12.97 -32.45
C TYR A 200 4.03 12.95 -33.96
N GLU A 201 4.23 11.79 -34.56
CA GLU A 201 4.01 11.56 -36.00
C GLU A 201 2.81 10.65 -36.18
N LEU A 202 1.88 11.04 -37.05
CA LEU A 202 0.70 10.23 -37.34
C LEU A 202 1.15 8.92 -38.00
N LEU A 203 0.78 7.78 -37.40
CA LEU A 203 1.07 6.49 -37.99
C LEU A 203 -0.07 6.14 -38.95
N GLN A 204 0.26 5.99 -40.24
CA GLN A 204 -0.74 5.65 -41.26
C GLN A 204 -1.15 4.19 -41.13
N LEU A 205 -2.13 3.92 -40.27
CA LEU A 205 -2.78 2.62 -40.16
C LEU A 205 -4.02 2.56 -41.05
N PRO A 206 -4.32 1.42 -41.70
CA PRO A 206 -5.56 1.26 -42.44
C PRO A 206 -6.76 1.57 -41.53
N PHE A 207 -7.61 2.53 -41.94
CA PHE A 207 -8.84 2.93 -41.24
C PHE A 207 -8.65 3.63 -39.88
N ASP A 208 -7.42 4.02 -39.52
CA ASP A 208 -7.15 4.80 -38.30
C ASP A 208 -6.29 6.06 -38.55
N ASN A 209 -6.85 7.20 -38.17
CA ASN A 209 -6.24 8.52 -38.28
C ASN A 209 -6.03 9.17 -36.90
N THR A 210 -6.00 8.36 -35.85
CA THR A 210 -5.93 8.80 -34.44
C THR A 210 -4.83 8.12 -33.64
N THR A 211 -4.03 7.25 -34.26
CA THR A 211 -2.83 6.66 -33.65
C THR A 211 -1.57 7.37 -34.10
N TRP A 212 -0.75 7.71 -33.12
CA TRP A 212 0.44 8.52 -33.27
C TRP A 212 1.62 7.77 -32.69
N LEU A 213 2.77 7.89 -33.33
CA LEU A 213 4.04 7.38 -32.85
C LEU A 213 4.82 8.52 -32.22
N MET A 214 5.33 8.31 -31.01
CA MET A 214 6.24 9.29 -30.39
C MET A 214 7.57 9.29 -31.14
N ASN A 215 7.97 10.46 -31.65
CA ASN A 215 9.22 10.62 -32.39
C ASN A 215 10.44 10.43 -31.46
N GLN A 216 11.44 9.67 -31.90
CA GLN A 216 12.69 9.47 -31.15
C GLN A 216 13.48 10.78 -30.94
N ALA A 217 13.45 11.70 -31.90
CA ALA A 217 14.11 13.01 -31.80
C ALA A 217 13.52 13.88 -30.67
N SER A 218 12.29 13.60 -30.26
CA SER A 218 11.60 14.29 -29.16
C SER A 218 12.01 13.81 -27.76
N MET A 219 12.94 12.85 -27.67
CA MET A 219 13.50 12.34 -26.42
C MET A 219 14.79 13.05 -25.96
N ALA A 220 15.17 14.17 -26.59
CA ALA A 220 16.25 15.01 -26.08
C ALA A 220 15.96 15.43 -24.62
N PRO A 221 16.97 15.63 -23.75
CA PRO A 221 16.74 15.97 -22.35
C PRO A 221 15.78 17.16 -22.16
N TYR A 222 14.68 16.92 -21.46
CA TYR A 222 13.67 17.92 -21.11
C TYR A 222 13.29 17.83 -19.62
N HIS A 223 12.64 18.88 -19.12
CA HIS A 223 12.15 18.92 -17.74
C HIS A 223 10.82 19.68 -17.60
N LEU A 224 10.10 19.38 -16.53
CA LEU A 224 8.96 20.18 -16.11
C LEU A 224 9.41 21.52 -15.54
N LYS A 225 8.51 22.51 -15.56
CA LYS A 225 8.78 23.82 -14.94
C LYS A 225 9.08 23.72 -13.44
N ARG A 226 8.42 22.77 -12.75
CA ARG A 226 8.67 22.44 -11.35
C ARG A 226 9.35 21.07 -11.29
N ARG A 227 10.60 21.07 -10.83
CA ARG A 227 11.36 19.85 -10.54
C ARG A 227 11.44 19.60 -9.05
N ALA A 228 11.63 18.34 -8.70
CA ALA A 228 11.94 17.91 -7.34
C ALA A 228 13.21 17.07 -7.36
N THR A 229 14.05 17.17 -6.33
CA THR A 229 15.21 16.29 -6.21
C THR A 229 14.75 14.86 -5.88
N PRO A 230 15.20 13.83 -6.63
CA PRO A 230 14.87 12.41 -6.42
C PRO A 230 15.68 11.76 -5.29
N TRP A 231 15.58 12.27 -4.07
CA TRP A 231 16.38 11.78 -2.93
C TRP A 231 15.88 10.46 -2.33
N HIS A 232 14.67 10.04 -2.66
CA HIS A 232 13.97 8.92 -2.01
C HIS A 232 14.07 7.60 -2.77
N LEU A 233 14.64 7.59 -3.98
CA LEU A 233 14.79 6.42 -4.85
C LEU A 233 16.25 6.25 -5.30
N PRO A 234 16.75 5.01 -5.41
CA PRO A 234 18.01 4.71 -6.05
C PRO A 234 17.85 4.77 -7.57
N GLU A 235 18.97 4.66 -8.28
CA GLU A 235 18.97 4.18 -9.66
C GLU A 235 18.33 2.78 -9.71
N ALA A 236 17.63 2.48 -10.81
CA ALA A 236 16.90 1.24 -10.95
C ALA A 236 17.85 0.03 -10.85
N PRO A 237 17.45 -1.02 -10.12
CA PRO A 237 18.33 -2.15 -9.85
C PRO A 237 18.65 -2.92 -11.14
N THR A 238 19.90 -3.33 -11.28
CA THR A 238 20.36 -4.24 -12.35
C THR A 238 20.40 -5.70 -11.91
N ASP A 239 20.36 -5.96 -10.59
CA ASP A 239 20.43 -7.31 -10.03
C ASP A 239 19.08 -8.04 -10.14
N VAL A 240 19.04 -9.04 -11.03
CA VAL A 240 17.88 -9.92 -11.27
C VAL A 240 17.82 -11.14 -10.34
N SER A 241 18.79 -11.29 -9.42
CA SER A 241 18.84 -12.41 -8.46
C SER A 241 17.53 -12.56 -7.67
N LYS A 242 17.13 -13.82 -7.47
CA LYS A 242 15.93 -14.19 -6.72
C LYS A 242 16.23 -14.71 -5.31
N ASP A 243 17.49 -14.70 -4.89
CA ASP A 243 17.90 -15.13 -3.57
C ASP A 243 17.94 -13.93 -2.60
N ILE A 244 17.26 -14.08 -1.45
CA ILE A 244 17.16 -13.00 -0.47
C ILE A 244 17.14 -13.53 0.97
N VAL A 245 17.84 -12.82 1.86
CA VAL A 245 17.72 -13.03 3.31
C VAL A 245 16.82 -11.96 3.90
N ILE A 246 15.84 -12.37 4.71
CA ILE A 246 15.01 -11.47 5.51
C ILE A 246 15.35 -11.70 6.98
N ILE A 247 15.80 -10.65 7.66
CA ILE A 247 16.15 -10.68 9.08
C ILE A 247 14.95 -10.21 9.90
N GLY A 248 14.35 -11.11 10.66
CA GLY A 248 13.16 -10.90 11.48
C GLY A 248 11.93 -11.61 10.91
N ALA A 249 11.43 -12.60 11.62
CA ALA A 249 10.22 -13.38 11.32
C ALA A 249 8.99 -12.90 12.11
N GLY A 250 8.89 -11.60 12.38
CA GLY A 250 7.64 -10.96 12.80
C GLY A 250 6.63 -10.87 11.64
N LEU A 251 5.49 -10.22 11.88
CA LEU A 251 4.45 -10.01 10.87
C LEU A 251 5.00 -9.32 9.62
N ALA A 252 5.89 -8.33 9.79
CA ALA A 252 6.55 -7.62 8.69
C ALA A 252 7.32 -8.58 7.77
N GLY A 253 8.28 -9.33 8.33
CA GLY A 253 9.10 -10.25 7.55
C GLY A 253 8.32 -11.43 6.96
N CYS A 254 7.37 -12.00 7.70
CA CYS A 254 6.53 -13.09 7.18
C CYS A 254 5.67 -12.64 5.99
N THR A 255 5.05 -11.46 6.07
CA THR A 255 4.23 -10.92 4.98
C THR A 255 5.08 -10.55 3.77
N LEU A 256 6.27 -9.97 3.96
CA LEU A 256 7.19 -9.70 2.86
C LEU A 256 7.69 -10.99 2.20
N ALA A 257 8.08 -12.01 3.00
CA ALA A 257 8.48 -13.31 2.50
C ALA A 257 7.39 -13.94 1.63
N HIS A 258 6.13 -13.84 2.06
CA HIS A 258 4.97 -14.31 1.29
C HIS A 258 4.87 -13.63 -0.08
N PHE A 259 4.89 -12.30 -0.14
CA PHE A 259 4.77 -11.57 -1.41
C PHE A 259 5.96 -11.75 -2.34
N LEU A 260 7.17 -11.95 -1.81
CA LEU A 260 8.36 -12.29 -2.60
C LEU A 260 8.31 -13.73 -3.10
N ALA A 261 7.83 -14.67 -2.28
CA ALA A 261 7.67 -16.07 -2.68
C ALA A 261 6.71 -16.22 -3.87
N LEU A 262 5.60 -15.47 -3.88
CA LEU A 262 4.67 -15.41 -5.02
C LEU A 262 5.32 -14.87 -6.32
N ARG A 263 6.49 -14.23 -6.21
CA ARG A 263 7.29 -13.69 -7.33
C ARG A 263 8.51 -14.56 -7.66
N GLY A 264 8.52 -15.80 -7.15
CA GLY A 264 9.56 -16.79 -7.39
C GLY A 264 10.88 -16.54 -6.68
N PHE A 265 10.90 -15.78 -5.58
CA PHE A 265 12.10 -15.64 -4.76
C PHE A 265 12.38 -16.88 -3.92
N ASN A 266 13.65 -17.18 -3.71
CA ASN A 266 14.14 -18.08 -2.68
C ASN A 266 14.49 -17.24 -1.44
N ILE A 267 13.73 -17.42 -0.38
CA ILE A 267 13.82 -16.60 0.83
C ILE A 267 14.39 -17.43 1.96
N THR A 268 15.45 -16.93 2.58
CA THR A 268 15.88 -17.37 3.92
C THR A 268 15.39 -16.37 4.96
N LEU A 269 14.39 -16.76 5.74
CA LEU A 269 13.81 -15.95 6.82
C LEU A 269 14.48 -16.32 8.15
N ILE A 270 15.25 -15.40 8.73
CA ILE A 270 16.07 -15.64 9.92
C ILE A 270 15.47 -14.90 11.11
N ASP A 271 15.38 -15.55 12.27
CA ASP A 271 14.91 -14.92 13.50
C ASP A 271 15.69 -15.43 14.73
N GLU A 272 15.93 -14.54 15.69
CA GLU A 272 16.61 -14.89 16.94
C GLU A 272 15.74 -15.71 17.90
N HIS A 273 14.41 -15.58 17.79
CA HIS A 273 13.46 -16.27 18.63
C HIS A 273 13.27 -17.73 18.21
N LYS A 274 12.64 -18.50 19.11
CA LYS A 274 12.41 -19.93 18.92
C LYS A 274 11.43 -20.26 17.80
N SER A 275 10.55 -19.32 17.47
CA SER A 275 9.51 -19.46 16.48
C SER A 275 9.20 -18.11 15.86
N VAL A 276 8.66 -18.14 14.65
CA VAL A 276 8.10 -16.95 14.00
C VAL A 276 7.08 -16.26 14.89
N ALA A 277 6.95 -14.94 14.70
CA ALA A 277 6.17 -14.06 15.53
C ALA A 277 6.62 -14.03 17.02
N GLY A 278 7.91 -14.27 17.30
CA GLY A 278 8.44 -14.33 18.66
C GLY A 278 8.51 -12.99 19.41
N GLY A 279 8.58 -11.87 18.70
CA GLY A 279 8.60 -10.52 19.28
C GLY A 279 7.22 -9.90 19.48
N ALA A 280 7.06 -8.62 19.15
CA ALA A 280 5.78 -7.90 19.27
C ALA A 280 4.63 -8.51 18.43
N SER A 281 4.94 -9.29 17.40
CA SER A 281 3.96 -10.06 16.63
C SER A 281 3.42 -11.30 17.36
N GLY A 282 3.88 -11.58 18.58
CA GLY A 282 3.39 -12.68 19.42
C GLY A 282 1.97 -12.50 19.95
N ILE A 283 1.37 -11.32 19.75
CA ILE A 283 0.02 -10.99 20.17
C ILE A 283 -1.04 -11.89 19.51
N LYS A 284 -1.84 -12.59 20.32
CA LYS A 284 -2.81 -13.59 19.82
C LYS A 284 -4.07 -13.00 19.20
N GLN A 285 -4.40 -11.74 19.49
CA GLN A 285 -5.53 -11.06 18.88
C GLN A 285 -5.14 -9.60 18.66
N ALA A 286 -4.79 -9.23 17.43
CA ALA A 286 -4.52 -7.86 17.02
C ALA A 286 -5.71 -7.30 16.25
N VAL A 287 -6.05 -6.02 16.48
CA VAL A 287 -7.19 -5.36 15.82
C VAL A 287 -6.74 -4.73 14.50
N LEU A 288 -7.54 -4.89 13.44
CA LEU A 288 -7.33 -4.22 12.16
C LEU A 288 -7.83 -2.77 12.25
N TYR A 289 -7.02 -1.87 12.79
CA TYR A 289 -7.48 -0.53 13.16
C TYR A 289 -7.13 0.54 12.10
N PRO A 290 -8.12 1.15 11.42
CA PRO A 290 -7.88 1.97 10.23
C PRO A 290 -7.58 3.45 10.49
N LYS A 291 -7.83 3.99 11.69
CA LYS A 291 -7.69 5.43 12.06
C LYS A 291 -7.87 6.40 10.88
N LEU A 292 -9.10 6.51 10.38
CA LEU A 292 -9.42 7.32 9.22
C LEU A 292 -9.58 8.81 9.59
N SER A 293 -9.26 9.68 8.64
CA SER A 293 -9.46 11.13 8.76
C SER A 293 -9.70 11.74 7.39
N ALA A 294 -10.62 12.70 7.30
CA ALA A 294 -10.84 13.48 6.09
C ALA A 294 -9.74 14.52 5.83
N HIS A 295 -8.86 14.82 6.80
CA HIS A 295 -7.75 15.75 6.58
C HIS A 295 -6.71 15.12 5.65
N GLN A 296 -6.24 15.87 4.65
CA GLN A 296 -5.25 15.40 3.69
C GLN A 296 -3.83 15.44 4.28
N SER A 297 -3.27 14.27 4.55
CA SER A 297 -1.90 14.09 5.03
C SER A 297 -1.36 12.75 4.56
N ASN A 298 -0.03 12.58 4.53
CA ASN A 298 0.58 11.29 4.20
C ASN A 298 0.15 10.18 5.16
N PHE A 299 -0.10 10.52 6.44
CA PHE A 299 -0.59 9.56 7.43
C PHE A 299 -2.02 9.09 7.12
N SER A 300 -2.94 10.02 6.90
CA SER A 300 -4.34 9.66 6.59
C SER A 300 -4.46 8.94 5.25
N GLN A 301 -3.69 9.34 4.24
CA GLN A 301 -3.65 8.64 2.96
C GLN A 301 -3.10 7.21 3.11
N LEU A 302 -1.95 7.04 3.78
CA LEU A 302 -1.37 5.73 4.01
C LEU A 302 -2.33 4.82 4.79
N MET A 303 -2.99 5.35 5.83
CA MET A 303 -3.93 4.58 6.64
C MET A 303 -5.15 4.12 5.83
N LEU A 304 -5.72 4.99 4.99
CA LEU A 304 -6.85 4.64 4.12
C LEU A 304 -6.45 3.55 3.11
N GLU A 305 -5.41 3.79 2.32
CA GLU A 305 -4.95 2.85 1.28
C GLU A 305 -4.51 1.51 1.91
N SER A 306 -3.81 1.56 3.04
CA SER A 306 -3.40 0.35 3.76
C SER A 306 -4.61 -0.42 4.31
N TYR A 307 -5.63 0.26 4.83
CA TYR A 307 -6.82 -0.41 5.35
C TYR A 307 -7.59 -1.12 4.23
N LEU A 308 -7.79 -0.43 3.09
CA LEU A 308 -8.45 -1.02 1.92
C LEU A 308 -7.72 -2.28 1.44
N PHE A 309 -6.39 -2.19 1.31
CA PHE A 309 -5.56 -3.33 0.91
C PHE A 309 -5.60 -4.47 1.94
N ALA A 310 -5.37 -4.14 3.21
CA ALA A 310 -5.30 -5.13 4.29
C ALA A 310 -6.62 -5.88 4.48
N THR A 311 -7.75 -5.19 4.38
CA THR A 311 -9.07 -5.82 4.45
C THR A 311 -9.23 -6.91 3.40
N LYS A 312 -8.96 -6.61 2.12
CA LYS A 312 -9.06 -7.60 1.04
C LYS A 312 -8.08 -8.74 1.22
N PHE A 313 -6.83 -8.43 1.55
CA PHE A 313 -5.79 -9.40 1.82
C PHE A 313 -6.20 -10.41 2.90
N TYR A 314 -6.71 -9.92 4.04
CA TYR A 314 -7.13 -10.81 5.12
C TYR A 314 -8.45 -11.53 4.83
N GLN A 315 -9.41 -10.91 4.14
CA GLN A 315 -10.65 -11.58 3.72
C GLN A 315 -10.35 -12.81 2.84
N GLN A 316 -9.42 -12.70 1.89
CA GLN A 316 -8.98 -13.82 1.05
C GLN A 316 -8.39 -14.97 1.89
N ILE A 317 -7.57 -14.65 2.89
CA ILE A 317 -6.99 -15.66 3.80
C ILE A 317 -8.09 -16.31 4.66
N LEU A 318 -8.98 -15.50 5.22
CA LEU A 318 -10.05 -15.97 6.12
C LEU A 318 -11.10 -16.83 5.41
N ALA A 319 -11.26 -16.68 4.09
CA ALA A 319 -12.14 -17.53 3.29
C ALA A 319 -11.74 -19.02 3.34
N HIS A 320 -10.45 -19.31 3.59
CA HIS A 320 -9.92 -20.68 3.57
C HIS A 320 -9.24 -21.09 4.88
N HIS A 321 -8.84 -20.11 5.72
CA HIS A 321 -8.09 -20.37 6.94
C HIS A 321 -8.56 -19.50 8.10
N GLN A 322 -9.08 -20.15 9.15
CA GLN A 322 -9.54 -19.48 10.36
C GLN A 322 -8.36 -18.98 11.23
N VAL A 323 -7.84 -17.81 10.88
CA VAL A 323 -6.79 -17.10 11.63
C VAL A 323 -7.31 -15.88 12.39
N GLY A 324 -8.60 -15.58 12.32
CA GLY A 324 -9.24 -14.44 12.97
C GLY A 324 -10.66 -14.21 12.44
N GLU A 325 -11.20 -13.01 12.65
CA GLU A 325 -12.55 -12.63 12.24
C GLU A 325 -12.58 -11.16 11.84
N LEU A 326 -13.19 -10.85 10.69
CA LEU A 326 -13.43 -9.49 10.21
C LEU A 326 -14.93 -9.16 10.19
N ASN A 327 -15.57 -9.30 11.36
CA ASN A 327 -17.01 -9.08 11.57
C ASN A 327 -17.35 -7.67 12.08
N GLY A 328 -16.39 -6.76 11.94
CA GLY A 328 -16.43 -5.35 12.32
C GLY A 328 -15.73 -5.03 13.63
N MET A 329 -15.52 -3.73 13.88
CA MET A 329 -15.07 -3.19 15.17
C MET A 329 -15.80 -1.87 15.49
N LEU A 330 -15.76 -1.44 16.75
CA LEU A 330 -16.21 -0.12 17.19
C LEU A 330 -15.06 0.70 17.77
N GLU A 331 -14.87 1.91 17.25
CA GLU A 331 -14.05 2.95 17.90
C GLU A 331 -14.98 3.84 18.72
N LEU A 332 -14.97 3.67 20.04
CA LEU A 332 -15.78 4.43 20.97
C LEU A 332 -15.24 5.86 21.12
N THR A 333 -16.14 6.82 21.02
CA THR A 333 -15.84 8.25 21.13
C THR A 333 -17.00 8.95 21.81
N GLN A 334 -16.72 10.02 22.56
CA GLN A 334 -17.77 10.89 23.11
C GLN A 334 -18.21 11.96 22.11
N ASN A 335 -17.32 12.34 21.19
CA ASN A 335 -17.57 13.39 20.21
C ASN A 335 -17.95 12.78 18.86
N LYS A 336 -18.89 13.43 18.17
CA LYS A 336 -19.15 13.13 16.76
C LYS A 336 -17.88 13.37 15.93
N PRO A 337 -17.62 12.54 14.90
CA PRO A 337 -16.55 12.82 13.94
C PRO A 337 -16.80 14.17 13.23
N SER A 338 -15.75 14.75 12.65
CA SER A 338 -15.88 16.00 11.88
C SER A 338 -16.90 15.84 10.75
N GLN A 339 -17.56 16.93 10.34
CA GLN A 339 -18.54 16.90 9.25
C GLN A 339 -17.94 16.30 7.97
N SER A 340 -16.70 16.66 7.64
CA SER A 340 -15.99 16.10 6.48
C SER A 340 -15.85 14.58 6.55
N LEU A 341 -15.57 14.01 7.74
CA LEU A 341 -15.47 12.56 7.89
C LEU A 341 -16.85 11.89 7.85
N GLN A 342 -17.90 12.55 8.34
CA GLN A 342 -19.28 12.07 8.19
C GLN A 342 -19.69 12.00 6.71
N ASN A 343 -19.43 13.06 5.94
CA ASN A 343 -19.69 13.07 4.49
C ASN A 343 -18.92 11.95 3.77
N TRP A 344 -17.71 11.63 4.23
CA TRP A 344 -16.95 10.49 3.73
C TRP A 344 -17.62 9.15 4.01
N PHE A 345 -18.13 8.94 5.22
CA PHE A 345 -18.86 7.72 5.56
C PHE A 345 -20.22 7.61 4.86
N GLU A 346 -20.87 8.74 4.55
CA GLU A 346 -22.09 8.75 3.74
C GLU A 346 -21.79 8.34 2.29
N ALA A 347 -20.70 8.84 1.72
CA ALA A 347 -20.25 8.46 0.38
C ALA A 347 -19.71 7.01 0.31
N TYR A 348 -19.06 6.56 1.38
CA TYR A 348 -18.38 5.26 1.47
C TYR A 348 -18.78 4.52 2.77
N PRO A 349 -20.02 4.00 2.86
CA PRO A 349 -20.51 3.37 4.09
C PRO A 349 -19.76 2.09 4.49
N GLN A 350 -18.99 1.50 3.57
CA GLN A 350 -18.09 0.38 3.85
C GLN A 350 -16.86 0.80 4.67
N LEU A 351 -16.47 2.08 4.63
CA LEU A 351 -15.33 2.59 5.40
C LEU A 351 -15.67 2.88 6.84
N GLY A 352 -16.93 3.15 7.15
CA GLY A 352 -17.36 3.36 8.53
C GLY A 352 -18.75 3.95 8.64
N LYS A 353 -19.33 3.87 9.84
CA LYS A 353 -20.62 4.47 10.18
C LYS A 353 -20.61 4.98 11.61
N TYR A 354 -20.97 6.24 11.82
CA TYR A 354 -21.19 6.75 13.17
C TYR A 354 -22.46 6.13 13.78
N MET A 355 -22.36 5.66 15.02
CA MET A 355 -23.43 5.02 15.77
C MET A 355 -23.61 5.71 17.12
N ASN A 356 -24.86 5.94 17.52
CA ASN A 356 -25.18 6.34 18.89
C ASN A 356 -24.95 5.16 19.87
N ALA A 357 -25.07 5.42 21.17
CA ALA A 357 -24.79 4.42 22.21
C ALA A 357 -25.69 3.17 22.10
N GLU A 358 -26.97 3.34 21.75
CA GLU A 358 -27.91 2.23 21.57
C GLU A 358 -27.50 1.33 20.39
N ALA A 359 -27.24 1.92 19.22
CA ALA A 359 -26.80 1.19 18.04
C ALA A 359 -25.43 0.53 18.26
N ALA A 360 -24.51 1.22 18.92
CA ALA A 360 -23.21 0.69 19.30
C ALA A 360 -23.36 -0.51 20.25
N SER A 361 -24.23 -0.42 21.26
CA SER A 361 -24.53 -1.51 22.20
C SER A 361 -25.07 -2.74 21.48
N LYS A 362 -26.06 -2.54 20.60
CA LYS A 362 -26.64 -3.63 19.78
C LYS A 362 -25.57 -4.33 18.94
N LYS A 363 -24.64 -3.56 18.36
CA LYS A 363 -23.58 -4.10 17.51
C LYS A 363 -22.48 -4.80 18.32
N ALA A 364 -22.13 -4.24 19.47
CA ALA A 364 -21.15 -4.83 20.40
C ALA A 364 -21.66 -6.10 21.08
N GLY A 365 -22.97 -6.20 21.34
CA GLY A 365 -23.58 -7.29 22.11
C GLY A 365 -23.51 -7.09 23.63
N ILE A 366 -23.03 -5.94 24.09
CA ILE A 366 -23.02 -5.51 25.50
C ILE A 366 -23.57 -4.09 25.60
N MET A 367 -24.07 -3.70 26.78
CA MET A 367 -24.50 -2.33 27.02
C MET A 367 -23.31 -1.38 27.04
N LEU A 368 -23.41 -0.30 26.28
CA LEU A 368 -22.42 0.77 26.19
C LEU A 368 -23.13 2.11 26.41
N ASP A 369 -22.47 3.02 27.12
CA ASP A 369 -22.91 4.39 27.38
C ASP A 369 -22.35 5.40 26.37
N LYS A 370 -21.56 4.94 25.40
CA LYS A 370 -20.81 5.76 24.44
C LYS A 370 -21.24 5.49 23.01
N SER A 371 -21.24 6.54 22.21
CA SER A 371 -21.28 6.43 20.76
C SER A 371 -19.94 5.94 20.21
N GLY A 372 -19.92 5.63 18.91
CA GLY A 372 -18.70 5.17 18.27
C GLY A 372 -18.77 5.20 16.74
N ILE A 373 -17.63 4.95 16.11
CA ILE A 373 -17.53 4.70 14.68
C ILE A 373 -17.41 3.19 14.49
N TYR A 374 -18.38 2.60 13.79
CA TYR A 374 -18.36 1.21 13.39
C TYR A 374 -17.64 1.04 12.07
N PHE A 375 -16.65 0.14 12.04
CA PHE A 375 -15.90 -0.22 10.83
C PHE A 375 -16.30 -1.64 10.42
N PRO A 376 -17.09 -1.83 9.35
CA PRO A 376 -17.70 -3.12 9.05
C PRO A 376 -16.71 -4.21 8.65
N ASP A 377 -15.69 -3.87 7.88
CA ASP A 377 -14.73 -4.84 7.34
C ASP A 377 -13.48 -5.03 8.22
N SER A 378 -13.51 -4.45 9.42
CA SER A 378 -12.45 -4.62 10.41
C SER A 378 -12.74 -5.80 11.34
N GLY A 379 -11.89 -6.04 12.32
CA GLY A 379 -12.03 -7.10 13.30
C GLY A 379 -10.68 -7.40 13.94
N TRP A 380 -10.40 -8.68 14.17
CA TRP A 380 -9.16 -9.11 14.83
C TRP A 380 -8.54 -10.33 14.14
N ILE A 381 -7.20 -10.41 14.19
CA ILE A 381 -6.42 -11.52 13.64
C ILE A 381 -5.46 -12.08 14.70
N ASN A 382 -5.32 -13.40 14.72
CA ASN A 382 -4.27 -14.10 15.45
C ASN A 382 -2.96 -14.04 14.68
N VAL A 383 -2.09 -13.12 15.10
CA VAL A 383 -0.85 -12.79 14.39
C VAL A 383 0.12 -13.99 14.30
N PRO A 384 0.35 -14.78 15.36
CA PRO A 384 1.18 -15.99 15.23
C PRO A 384 0.62 -17.04 14.26
N LYS A 385 -0.70 -17.23 14.21
CA LYS A 385 -1.30 -18.15 13.22
C LYS A 385 -1.16 -17.60 11.80
N LEU A 386 -1.40 -16.30 11.62
CA LEU A 386 -1.20 -15.63 10.34
C LEU A 386 0.25 -15.74 9.86
N CYS A 387 1.24 -15.44 10.70
CA CYS A 387 2.66 -15.56 10.33
C CYS A 387 3.02 -16.97 9.87
N ARG A 388 2.55 -18.00 10.59
CA ARG A 388 2.74 -19.41 10.19
C ARG A 388 2.05 -19.76 8.88
N TYR A 389 0.92 -19.14 8.56
CA TYR A 389 0.25 -19.33 7.28
C TYR A 389 1.05 -18.70 6.14
N LEU A 390 1.47 -17.45 6.31
CA LEU A 390 2.15 -16.66 5.27
C LEU A 390 3.47 -17.27 4.79
N ILE A 391 4.19 -17.94 5.69
CA ILE A 391 5.49 -18.58 5.39
C ILE A 391 5.35 -20.00 4.81
N LYS A 392 4.13 -20.55 4.66
CA LYS A 392 3.92 -21.88 4.06
C LYS A 392 4.06 -21.81 2.55
N HIS A 393 5.30 -21.76 2.09
CA HIS A 393 5.62 -21.77 0.67
C HIS A 393 6.96 -22.50 0.45
N PRO A 394 7.13 -23.31 -0.61
CA PRO A 394 8.37 -24.05 -0.87
C PRO A 394 9.60 -23.13 -1.04
N GLY A 395 9.39 -21.92 -1.56
CA GLY A 395 10.44 -20.89 -1.68
C GLY A 395 10.88 -20.23 -0.36
N ILE A 396 10.29 -20.58 0.80
CA ILE A 396 10.62 -19.95 2.09
C ILE A 396 11.28 -20.97 3.02
N THR A 397 12.54 -20.75 3.36
CA THR A 397 13.28 -21.48 4.39
C THR A 397 13.36 -20.64 5.66
N VAL A 398 12.97 -21.20 6.81
CA VAL A 398 12.96 -20.48 8.10
C VAL A 398 14.08 -20.97 9.00
N LEU A 399 14.95 -20.06 9.44
CA LEU A 399 16.04 -20.31 10.39
C LEU A 399 15.74 -19.57 11.70
N ASN A 400 15.08 -20.26 12.63
CA ASN A 400 14.83 -19.75 13.98
C ASN A 400 16.05 -19.98 14.89
N HIS A 401 16.09 -19.31 16.05
CA HIS A 401 17.19 -19.38 17.02
C HIS A 401 18.54 -18.94 16.45
N GLN A 402 18.53 -17.99 15.52
CA GLN A 402 19.74 -17.50 14.85
C GLN A 402 19.84 -15.98 15.03
N PRO A 403 20.43 -15.49 16.14
CA PRO A 403 20.74 -14.07 16.25
C PRO A 403 21.74 -13.66 15.15
N ILE A 404 21.59 -12.45 14.62
CA ILE A 404 22.53 -11.92 13.64
C ILE A 404 23.73 -11.34 14.38
N GLN A 405 24.86 -12.03 14.27
CA GLN A 405 26.13 -11.59 14.83
C GLN A 405 26.90 -10.72 13.84
N GLN A 406 26.70 -10.96 12.54
CA GLN A 406 27.42 -10.26 11.48
C GLN A 406 26.49 -9.93 10.30
N LEU A 407 26.52 -8.66 9.89
CA LEU A 407 25.92 -8.15 8.66
C LEU A 407 26.93 -7.23 7.97
N VAL A 408 27.64 -7.74 6.96
CA VAL A 408 28.71 -6.98 6.29
C VAL A 408 28.63 -7.16 4.78
N TYR A 409 28.92 -6.10 4.03
CA TYR A 409 29.01 -6.14 2.58
C TYR A 409 30.47 -6.27 2.13
N LEU A 410 30.83 -7.38 1.49
CA LEU A 410 32.19 -7.70 1.03
C LEU A 410 32.14 -8.31 -0.37
N ASN A 411 33.07 -7.94 -1.24
CA ASN A 411 33.24 -8.53 -2.58
C ASN A 411 31.94 -8.60 -3.40
N GLY A 412 31.09 -7.57 -3.33
CA GLY A 412 29.85 -7.49 -4.09
C GLY A 412 28.63 -8.16 -3.45
N HIS A 413 28.77 -8.81 -2.29
CA HIS A 413 27.69 -9.56 -1.64
C HIS A 413 27.52 -9.18 -0.17
N TRP A 414 26.32 -9.41 0.35
CA TRP A 414 26.04 -9.40 1.77
C TRP A 414 26.39 -10.73 2.40
N HIS A 415 27.08 -10.65 3.53
CA HIS A 415 27.33 -11.76 4.43
C HIS A 415 26.45 -11.57 5.67
N VAL A 416 25.48 -12.49 5.85
CA VAL A 416 24.58 -12.54 7.01
C VAL A 416 24.92 -13.80 7.79
N ASN A 417 25.66 -13.64 8.90
CA ASN A 417 26.37 -14.75 9.55
C ASN A 417 27.19 -15.55 8.50
N HIS A 418 26.85 -16.82 8.25
CA HIS A 418 27.53 -17.68 7.27
C HIS A 418 26.93 -17.62 5.86
N LEU A 419 25.81 -16.94 5.66
CA LEU A 419 25.10 -16.89 4.38
C LEU A 419 25.65 -15.78 3.50
N LYS A 420 25.81 -16.06 2.21
CA LYS A 420 26.22 -15.10 1.18
C LYS A 420 25.06 -14.85 0.21
N VAL A 421 24.59 -13.61 0.11
CA VAL A 421 23.45 -13.24 -0.74
C VAL A 421 23.64 -11.88 -1.40
N SER A 422 22.93 -11.62 -2.49
CA SER A 422 22.93 -10.28 -3.12
C SER A 422 21.92 -9.33 -2.48
N LYS A 423 20.83 -9.85 -1.90
CA LYS A 423 19.73 -9.07 -1.32
C LYS A 423 19.49 -9.40 0.15
N VAL A 424 19.30 -8.38 0.98
CA VAL A 424 18.98 -8.49 2.41
C VAL A 424 17.88 -7.50 2.77
N VAL A 425 16.91 -7.93 3.58
CA VAL A 425 15.92 -7.04 4.21
C VAL A 425 16.04 -7.10 5.73
N ILE A 426 16.16 -5.94 6.38
CA ILE A 426 16.09 -5.81 7.84
C ILE A 426 14.63 -5.53 8.24
N ALA A 427 14.00 -6.50 8.93
CA ALA A 427 12.61 -6.45 9.39
C ALA A 427 12.49 -6.75 10.91
N CYS A 428 13.51 -6.38 11.70
CA CYS A 428 13.67 -6.76 13.10
C CYS A 428 12.85 -5.91 14.10
N GLY A 429 11.78 -5.25 13.65
CA GLY A 429 10.96 -4.43 14.54
C GLY A 429 11.77 -3.38 15.31
N HIS A 430 11.76 -3.45 16.64
CA HIS A 430 12.35 -2.43 17.52
C HIS A 430 13.89 -2.46 17.58
N THR A 431 14.54 -3.53 17.10
CA THR A 431 15.99 -3.68 17.04
C THR A 431 16.57 -3.30 15.68
N THR A 432 15.75 -2.85 14.72
CA THR A 432 16.21 -2.44 13.39
C THR A 432 17.32 -1.37 13.43
N HIS A 433 17.33 -0.49 14.42
CA HIS A 433 18.35 0.56 14.55
C HIS A 433 19.67 0.06 15.18
N LEU A 434 19.78 -1.21 15.55
CA LEU A 434 21.00 -1.77 16.13
C LEU A 434 22.03 -2.21 15.08
N PHE A 435 21.63 -2.31 13.81
CA PHE A 435 22.54 -2.58 12.70
C PHE A 435 23.17 -1.27 12.21
N GLU A 436 24.48 -1.28 11.95
CA GLU A 436 25.22 -0.09 11.49
C GLU A 436 24.55 0.62 10.30
N PRO A 437 24.13 -0.07 9.21
CA PRO A 437 23.53 0.62 8.05
C PRO A 437 22.20 1.33 8.36
N THR A 438 21.53 0.98 9.46
CA THR A 438 20.22 1.52 9.86
C THR A 438 20.26 2.26 11.20
N ALA A 439 21.46 2.48 11.77
CA ALA A 439 21.64 3.11 13.08
C ALA A 439 21.13 4.56 13.16
N PHE A 440 21.02 5.24 12.01
CA PHE A 440 20.52 6.62 11.94
C PHE A 440 18.99 6.74 12.17
N LEU A 441 18.24 5.63 12.18
CA LEU A 441 16.79 5.63 12.32
C LEU A 441 16.36 5.90 13.77
N PRO A 442 15.52 6.92 14.04
CA PRO A 442 15.10 7.28 15.39
C PRO A 442 13.93 6.38 15.86
N ILE A 443 14.16 5.08 15.94
CA ILE A 443 13.15 4.11 16.39
C ILE A 443 13.03 4.17 17.91
N GLN A 444 11.86 4.54 18.41
CA GLN A 444 11.54 4.48 19.82
C GLN A 444 11.03 3.08 20.19
N GLN A 445 11.59 2.51 21.24
CA GLN A 445 11.13 1.24 21.79
C GLN A 445 10.03 1.50 22.83
N VAL A 446 8.80 1.09 22.50
CA VAL A 446 7.64 1.27 23.39
C VAL A 446 7.10 -0.09 23.80
N SER A 447 7.25 -0.41 25.08
CA SER A 447 6.62 -1.57 25.69
C SER A 447 5.11 -1.39 25.79
N GLY A 448 4.37 -2.46 25.56
CA GLY A 448 2.96 -2.51 25.86
C GLY A 448 2.50 -3.89 26.26
N SER A 449 1.68 -3.91 27.30
CA SER A 449 1.15 -5.13 27.87
C SER A 449 -0.36 -5.19 27.75
N VAL A 450 -0.88 -6.38 27.45
CA VAL A 450 -2.31 -6.70 27.47
C VAL A 450 -2.58 -7.73 28.55
N SER A 451 -3.73 -7.63 29.19
CA SER A 451 -4.20 -8.58 30.19
C SER A 451 -5.22 -9.52 29.57
N TYR A 452 -5.09 -10.81 29.83
CA TYR A 452 -6.11 -11.79 29.51
C TYR A 452 -7.02 -11.97 30.72
N VAL A 453 -8.30 -11.62 30.56
CA VAL A 453 -9.31 -11.71 31.63
C VAL A 453 -10.34 -12.80 31.32
N ARG A 454 -10.75 -13.54 32.34
CA ARG A 454 -11.79 -14.57 32.18
C ARG A 454 -13.12 -13.91 31.82
N SER A 455 -13.82 -14.50 30.86
CA SER A 455 -15.16 -14.04 30.48
C SER A 455 -16.13 -14.16 31.67
N SER A 456 -16.99 -13.16 31.83
CA SER A 456 -17.99 -13.05 32.90
C SER A 456 -19.32 -12.57 32.32
N ASN A 457 -20.42 -12.58 33.09
CA ASN A 457 -21.77 -12.27 32.60
C ASN A 457 -21.85 -10.92 31.86
N GLY A 458 -21.08 -9.91 32.26
CA GLY A 458 -21.07 -8.60 31.60
C GLY A 458 -20.34 -8.56 30.25
N LEU A 459 -19.47 -9.52 29.96
CA LEU A 459 -18.61 -9.54 28.76
C LEU A 459 -18.90 -10.71 27.83
N GLN A 460 -19.66 -11.71 28.28
CA GLN A 460 -19.88 -12.97 27.58
C GLN A 460 -20.45 -12.85 26.17
N ASN A 461 -21.20 -11.77 25.91
CA ASN A 461 -21.90 -11.49 24.66
C ASN A 461 -21.16 -10.47 23.77
N LEU A 462 -19.94 -10.07 24.14
CA LEU A 462 -19.15 -9.18 23.30
C LEU A 462 -18.79 -9.86 21.97
N ASN A 463 -19.29 -9.31 20.86
CA ASN A 463 -19.21 -9.90 19.53
C ASN A 463 -18.12 -9.29 18.64
N ILE A 464 -17.74 -8.04 18.88
CA ILE A 464 -16.75 -7.31 18.06
C ILE A 464 -15.73 -6.59 18.94
N PRO A 465 -14.51 -6.30 18.43
CA PRO A 465 -13.54 -5.48 19.14
C PRO A 465 -14.07 -4.08 19.44
N LEU A 466 -13.83 -3.62 20.66
CA LEU A 466 -14.03 -2.23 21.08
C LEU A 466 -12.66 -1.57 21.21
N CYS A 467 -12.50 -0.38 20.63
CA CYS A 467 -11.31 0.44 20.67
C CYS A 467 -11.64 1.85 21.18
N GLY A 468 -10.66 2.55 21.73
CA GLY A 468 -10.78 3.91 22.25
C GLY A 468 -9.53 4.27 23.05
N GLN A 469 -9.68 4.69 24.31
CA GLN A 469 -8.57 4.79 25.27
C GLN A 469 -8.11 3.40 25.78
N GLY A 470 -7.88 2.49 24.86
CA GLY A 470 -7.66 1.06 25.11
C GLY A 470 -8.40 0.22 24.08
N HIS A 471 -8.41 -1.09 24.28
CA HIS A 471 -9.14 -2.05 23.49
C HIS A 471 -9.58 -3.24 24.34
N LEU A 472 -10.74 -3.78 23.98
CA LEU A 472 -11.34 -4.98 24.54
C LEU A 472 -11.80 -5.84 23.37
N LEU A 473 -11.35 -7.09 23.33
CA LEU A 473 -11.67 -8.01 22.23
C LEU A 473 -12.68 -9.09 22.66
N PRO A 474 -13.45 -9.63 21.70
CA PRO A 474 -14.32 -10.79 21.90
C PRO A 474 -13.57 -11.98 22.49
N LYS A 475 -14.31 -12.83 23.20
CA LYS A 475 -13.71 -13.98 23.89
C LYS A 475 -13.10 -14.95 22.90
N CYS A 476 -11.87 -15.37 23.18
CA CYS A 476 -11.21 -16.49 22.51
C CYS A 476 -10.79 -17.49 23.60
N ALA A 477 -11.21 -18.75 23.49
CA ALA A 477 -10.99 -19.78 24.52
C ALA A 477 -11.39 -19.29 25.94
N HIS A 478 -12.59 -18.72 26.07
CA HIS A 478 -13.15 -18.16 27.32
C HIS A 478 -12.43 -16.94 27.93
N MET A 479 -11.46 -16.36 27.21
CA MET A 479 -10.67 -15.22 27.66
C MET A 479 -10.89 -14.01 26.77
N HIS A 480 -10.98 -12.82 27.36
CA HIS A 480 -10.92 -11.55 26.64
C HIS A 480 -9.53 -10.95 26.76
N LEU A 481 -9.08 -10.30 25.69
CA LEU A 481 -7.87 -9.49 25.70
C LEU A 481 -8.26 -8.03 25.99
N VAL A 482 -7.62 -7.48 27.02
CA VAL A 482 -7.81 -6.10 27.49
C VAL A 482 -6.49 -5.36 27.43
N GLY A 483 -6.48 -4.16 26.84
CA GLY A 483 -5.33 -3.30 27.01
C GLY A 483 -5.20 -2.16 26.00
N ALA A 484 -4.02 -1.75 25.58
CA ALA A 484 -2.72 -2.12 26.11
C ALA A 484 -2.11 -0.94 26.87
N THR A 485 -1.19 -1.23 27.78
CA THR A 485 -0.27 -0.22 28.32
C THR A 485 0.64 0.34 27.23
N TYR A 486 1.19 1.53 27.47
CA TYR A 486 2.04 2.24 26.50
C TYR A 486 3.13 3.03 27.22
N HIS A 487 4.27 2.38 27.41
CA HIS A 487 5.39 2.94 28.16
C HIS A 487 6.69 2.82 27.37
N PRO A 488 7.56 3.84 27.34
CA PRO A 488 8.95 3.64 26.90
C PRO A 488 9.56 2.47 27.67
N VAL A 489 10.38 1.62 27.00
CA VAL A 489 10.95 0.41 27.64
C VAL A 489 11.69 0.74 28.94
N GLU A 490 12.42 1.85 28.97
CA GLU A 490 13.16 2.35 30.14
C GLU A 490 12.26 2.73 31.34
N LYS A 491 10.96 2.94 31.13
CA LYS A 491 9.98 3.34 32.15
C LYS A 491 8.94 2.25 32.41
N CYS A 492 9.24 1.00 32.06
CA CYS A 492 8.32 -0.11 32.25
C CYS A 492 8.06 -0.35 33.74
N GLN A 493 6.78 -0.37 34.13
CA GLN A 493 6.35 -0.68 35.49
C GLN A 493 6.21 -2.18 35.71
N ASP A 494 5.92 -2.58 36.95
CA ASP A 494 5.63 -3.97 37.29
C ASP A 494 4.34 -4.50 36.62
N ILE A 495 4.18 -5.83 36.62
CA ILE A 495 3.06 -6.54 36.00
C ILE A 495 1.71 -6.18 36.64
N TYR A 496 1.67 -5.95 37.96
CA TYR A 496 0.43 -5.63 38.68
C TYR A 496 -0.10 -4.24 38.30
N ALA A 497 0.78 -3.25 38.18
CA ALA A 497 0.44 -1.92 37.71
C ALA A 497 -0.14 -1.97 36.28
N HIS A 498 0.44 -2.80 35.40
CA HIS A 498 -0.09 -3.00 34.05
C HIS A 498 -1.49 -3.64 34.03
N HIS A 499 -1.76 -4.60 34.92
CA HIS A 499 -3.09 -5.17 35.04
C HIS A 499 -4.11 -4.12 35.49
N HIS A 500 -3.76 -3.33 36.50
CA HIS A 500 -4.62 -2.25 36.99
C HIS A 500 -4.92 -1.22 35.88
N GLU A 501 -3.89 -0.76 35.16
CA GLU A 501 -4.06 0.18 34.04
C GLU A 501 -4.99 -0.40 32.96
N ASN A 502 -4.78 -1.66 32.56
CA ASN A 502 -5.60 -2.31 31.54
C ASN A 502 -7.06 -2.50 32.01
N LEU A 503 -7.29 -2.89 33.26
CA LEU A 503 -8.64 -3.00 33.82
C LEU A 503 -9.33 -1.64 33.94
N SER A 504 -8.59 -0.57 34.28
CA SER A 504 -9.11 0.79 34.26
C SER A 504 -9.55 1.21 32.86
N LYS A 505 -8.80 0.83 31.81
CA LYS A 505 -9.18 1.07 30.41
C LYS A 505 -10.44 0.31 30.03
N LEU A 506 -10.60 -0.93 30.46
CA LEU A 506 -11.83 -1.70 30.28
C LEU A 506 -13.03 -1.02 30.95
N SER A 507 -12.87 -0.57 32.19
CA SER A 507 -13.92 0.16 32.91
C SER A 507 -14.26 1.46 32.20
N HIS A 508 -13.26 2.18 31.70
CA HIS A 508 -13.51 3.40 30.93
C HIS A 508 -14.25 3.09 29.62
N LEU A 509 -13.93 2.00 28.91
CA LEU A 509 -14.57 1.67 27.64
C LEU A 509 -16.02 1.19 27.78
N THR A 510 -16.34 0.49 28.88
CA THR A 510 -17.59 -0.29 28.98
C THR A 510 -18.44 0.02 30.21
N GLY A 511 -17.91 0.74 31.20
CA GLY A 511 -18.52 0.88 32.54
C GLY A 511 -18.40 -0.37 33.42
N ILE A 512 -17.91 -1.50 32.90
CA ILE A 512 -17.77 -2.74 33.64
C ILE A 512 -16.48 -2.71 34.47
N THR A 513 -16.57 -2.98 35.77
CA THR A 513 -15.40 -3.12 36.64
C THR A 513 -15.12 -4.59 36.91
N LEU A 514 -13.86 -5.01 36.75
CA LEU A 514 -13.39 -6.33 37.12
C LEU A 514 -12.30 -6.23 38.19
N ALA A 515 -12.29 -7.17 39.13
CA ALA A 515 -11.22 -7.30 40.11
C ALA A 515 -9.98 -7.97 39.49
N ASN A 516 -8.78 -7.69 40.02
CA ASN A 516 -7.52 -8.28 39.55
C ASN A 516 -7.55 -9.81 39.47
N LYS A 517 -8.29 -10.49 40.36
CA LYS A 517 -8.46 -11.96 40.33
C LYS A 517 -9.08 -12.51 39.03
N ALA A 518 -9.72 -11.66 38.22
CA ALA A 518 -10.25 -12.05 36.92
C ALA A 518 -9.15 -12.20 35.85
N VAL A 519 -8.00 -11.58 36.06
CA VAL A 519 -6.84 -11.67 35.17
C VAL A 519 -6.19 -13.05 35.32
N GLN A 520 -5.93 -13.72 34.21
CA GLN A 520 -5.30 -15.05 34.20
C GLN A 520 -3.89 -15.01 33.63
N ASN A 521 -3.59 -14.03 32.77
CA ASN A 521 -2.29 -13.93 32.13
C ASN A 521 -2.02 -12.50 31.62
N ILE A 522 -0.76 -12.24 31.29
CA ILE A 522 -0.29 -11.04 30.62
C ILE A 522 0.48 -11.42 29.35
N TRP A 523 0.41 -10.57 28.34
CA TRP A 523 1.38 -10.58 27.25
C TRP A 523 1.99 -9.20 27.12
N THR A 524 3.31 -9.15 26.93
CA THR A 524 4.06 -7.90 26.75
C THR A 524 4.88 -8.00 25.46
N GLY A 525 4.90 -6.92 24.70
CA GLY A 525 5.73 -6.79 23.51
C GLY A 525 6.29 -5.39 23.34
N VAL A 526 7.37 -5.26 22.59
CA VAL A 526 8.06 -3.99 22.34
C VAL A 526 7.81 -3.52 20.91
N ARG A 527 7.14 -2.37 20.77
CA ARG A 527 6.80 -1.76 19.50
C ARG A 527 7.95 -0.89 19.00
N ALA A 528 8.16 -0.90 17.70
CA ALA A 528 9.01 0.06 17.00
C ALA A 528 8.16 1.27 16.59
N VAL A 529 8.32 2.40 17.28
CA VAL A 529 7.53 3.62 17.03
C VAL A 529 8.42 4.67 16.38
N THR A 530 7.90 5.31 15.33
CA THR A 530 8.59 6.42 14.66
C THR A 530 8.04 7.77 15.16
N PRO A 531 8.84 8.84 15.15
CA PRO A 531 8.39 10.16 15.62
C PRO A 531 7.22 10.75 14.82
N ASP A 532 7.06 10.35 13.55
CA ASP A 532 5.99 10.80 12.65
C ASP A 532 4.87 9.77 12.46
N TYR A 533 4.93 8.64 13.16
CA TYR A 533 3.99 7.51 13.07
C TYR A 533 3.88 6.85 11.70
N LEU A 534 4.74 7.20 10.74
CA LEU A 534 4.85 6.54 9.45
C LEU A 534 5.95 5.47 9.50
N PRO A 535 5.77 4.31 8.84
CA PRO A 535 6.81 3.28 8.82
C PRO A 535 8.04 3.73 8.01
N TYR A 536 9.15 3.04 8.21
CA TYR A 536 10.35 3.11 7.39
C TYR A 536 10.33 1.93 6.44
N VAL A 537 10.20 2.15 5.13
CA VAL A 537 10.08 1.09 4.14
C VAL A 537 10.84 1.49 2.87
N GLY A 538 11.76 0.63 2.41
CA GLY A 538 12.50 0.84 1.16
C GLY A 538 14.00 0.53 1.28
N PRO A 539 14.81 0.99 0.30
CA PRO A 539 16.24 0.78 0.30
C PRO A 539 16.94 1.59 1.40
N VAL A 540 18.07 1.06 1.90
CA VAL A 540 18.84 1.69 2.99
C VAL A 540 19.88 2.66 2.42
N PRO A 541 19.77 3.98 2.67
CA PRO A 541 20.71 4.98 2.14
C PRO A 541 22.06 4.90 2.86
N LYS A 542 23.15 5.19 2.15
CA LYS A 542 24.47 5.38 2.77
C LYS A 542 24.50 6.73 3.48
N ALA A 543 24.32 6.74 4.81
CA ALA A 543 24.05 7.95 5.58
C ALA A 543 25.11 9.05 5.41
N GLU A 544 26.40 8.71 5.48
CA GLU A 544 27.50 9.66 5.31
C GLU A 544 27.55 10.26 3.90
N LEU A 545 27.33 9.44 2.87
CA LEU A 545 27.26 9.95 1.49
C LEU A 545 26.04 10.85 1.29
N PHE A 546 24.89 10.49 1.85
CA PHE A 546 23.68 11.32 1.79
C PHE A 546 23.95 12.72 2.37
N LYS A 547 24.66 12.81 3.52
CA LYS A 547 25.05 14.07 4.14
C LYS A 547 25.89 14.94 3.20
N VAL A 548 26.83 14.35 2.47
CA VAL A 548 27.67 15.05 1.49
C VAL A 548 26.85 15.47 0.26
N GLN A 549 26.13 14.54 -0.36
CA GLN A 549 25.36 14.75 -1.59
C GLN A 549 24.32 15.88 -1.46
N PHE A 550 23.66 15.96 -0.31
CA PHE A 550 22.54 16.88 -0.10
C PHE A 550 22.86 18.04 0.86
N LYS A 551 24.14 18.28 1.20
CA LYS A 551 24.58 19.33 2.13
C LYS A 551 23.98 20.71 1.84
N ALA A 552 23.75 21.02 0.56
CA ALA A 552 23.23 22.33 0.15
C ALA A 552 21.83 22.64 0.74
N TRP A 553 21.07 21.63 1.17
CA TRP A 553 19.78 21.82 1.82
C TRP A 553 19.83 22.36 3.25
N SER A 554 20.98 22.36 3.92
CA SER A 554 21.11 23.06 5.20
C SER A 554 21.01 24.58 5.03
N LYS A 555 21.36 25.09 3.84
CA LYS A 555 21.25 26.50 3.47
C LYS A 555 19.92 26.83 2.80
N ASP A 556 19.46 25.97 1.89
CA ASP A 556 18.19 26.14 1.20
C ASP A 556 17.50 24.79 0.96
N LYS A 557 16.49 24.47 1.77
CA LYS A 557 15.71 23.23 1.70
C LYS A 557 14.97 23.00 0.37
N ASN A 558 14.81 24.04 -0.45
CA ASN A 558 14.11 24.01 -1.73
C ASN A 558 15.07 23.93 -2.93
N ARG A 559 16.39 24.01 -2.69
CA ARG A 559 17.38 23.94 -3.75
C ARG A 559 17.23 22.64 -4.53
N TRP A 560 17.03 22.76 -5.84
CA TRP A 560 17.06 21.61 -6.73
C TRP A 560 18.50 21.10 -6.89
N LEU A 561 18.62 19.79 -6.89
CA LEU A 561 19.87 19.03 -7.02
C LEU A 561 19.59 17.88 -7.98
N ASP A 562 20.45 17.70 -8.97
CA ASP A 562 20.42 16.69 -10.03
C ASP A 562 21.12 15.38 -9.60
N THR A 563 21.05 15.07 -8.31
CA THR A 563 21.80 13.97 -7.69
C THR A 563 20.85 12.92 -7.18
N LEU A 564 21.09 11.66 -7.55
CA LEU A 564 20.46 10.48 -6.97
C LEU A 564 21.15 10.10 -5.65
N THR A 565 20.36 9.64 -4.69
CA THR A 565 20.91 9.14 -3.42
C THR A 565 21.73 7.88 -3.63
N SER A 566 22.90 7.80 -3.00
CA SER A 566 23.65 6.55 -2.92
C SER A 566 23.06 5.62 -1.87
N TYR A 567 22.57 4.46 -2.30
CA TYR A 567 22.05 3.40 -1.43
C TYR A 567 23.06 2.27 -1.25
N HIS A 568 22.88 1.48 -0.20
CA HIS A 568 23.55 0.20 -0.03
C HIS A 568 22.98 -0.80 -1.07
N PRO A 569 23.79 -1.41 -1.95
CA PRO A 569 23.30 -2.34 -2.98
C PRO A 569 22.56 -3.51 -2.35
N GLY A 570 21.34 -3.81 -2.82
CA GLY A 570 20.56 -4.95 -2.36
C GLY A 570 20.13 -4.92 -0.88
N LEU A 571 20.33 -3.81 -0.16
CA LEU A 571 19.92 -3.71 1.25
C LEU A 571 18.65 -2.88 1.41
N PHE A 572 17.67 -3.48 2.06
CA PHE A 572 16.35 -2.90 2.32
C PHE A 572 16.00 -2.98 3.80
N ALA A 573 15.01 -2.21 4.22
CA ALA A 573 14.43 -2.34 5.55
C ALA A 573 12.93 -2.07 5.56
N MET A 574 12.23 -2.72 6.49
CA MET A 574 10.85 -2.40 6.84
C MET A 574 10.67 -2.40 8.37
N ALA A 575 10.39 -1.24 8.96
CA ALA A 575 10.26 -1.10 10.42
C ALA A 575 9.37 0.08 10.80
N GLY A 576 9.19 0.29 12.11
CA GLY A 576 8.50 1.49 12.61
C GLY A 576 6.97 1.45 12.49
N PHE A 577 6.37 0.26 12.41
CA PHE A 577 4.92 0.10 12.24
C PHE A 577 4.07 0.42 13.50
N GLY A 578 4.72 0.68 14.64
CA GLY A 578 4.08 1.02 15.90
C GLY A 578 2.99 0.02 16.32
N SER A 579 1.83 0.54 16.73
CA SER A 579 0.67 -0.27 17.14
C SER A 579 -0.31 -0.56 16.00
N ARG A 580 0.03 -0.24 14.74
CA ARG A 580 -0.88 -0.35 13.58
C ARG A 580 -0.37 -1.30 12.50
N GLY A 581 0.58 -2.16 12.84
CA GLY A 581 1.21 -3.08 11.90
C GLY A 581 0.22 -3.99 11.18
N LEU A 582 -0.84 -4.45 11.83
CA LEU A 582 -1.84 -5.29 11.16
C LEU A 582 -2.50 -4.56 9.96
N THR A 583 -2.70 -3.25 10.06
CA THR A 583 -3.25 -2.41 8.99
C THR A 583 -2.20 -2.11 7.92
N THR A 584 -1.01 -1.68 8.31
CA THR A 584 -0.04 -1.08 7.37
C THR A 584 0.96 -2.05 6.77
N ILE A 585 1.27 -3.17 7.43
CA ILE A 585 2.27 -4.14 6.94
C ILE A 585 1.90 -4.76 5.59
N PRO A 586 0.66 -5.23 5.33
CA PRO A 586 0.34 -5.86 4.06
C PRO A 586 0.63 -4.97 2.85
N TYR A 587 0.16 -3.73 2.89
CA TYR A 587 0.36 -2.79 1.79
C TYR A 587 1.84 -2.40 1.62
N MET A 588 2.55 -2.18 2.73
CA MET A 588 3.98 -1.84 2.69
C MET A 588 4.89 -3.01 2.29
N ALA A 589 4.52 -4.24 2.66
CA ALA A 589 5.23 -5.44 2.24
C ALA A 589 5.05 -5.69 0.74
N GLU A 590 3.83 -5.52 0.21
CA GLU A 590 3.56 -5.63 -1.22
C GLU A 590 4.28 -4.54 -2.03
N PHE A 591 4.31 -3.30 -1.52
CA PHE A 591 5.13 -2.23 -2.08
C PHE A 591 6.62 -2.60 -2.14
N LEU A 592 7.18 -3.06 -1.02
CA LEU A 592 8.60 -3.39 -0.94
C LEU A 592 8.93 -4.63 -1.80
N ALA A 593 8.05 -5.63 -1.87
CA ALA A 593 8.20 -6.78 -2.75
C ALA A 593 8.22 -6.34 -4.23
N SER A 594 7.30 -5.46 -4.63
CA SER A 594 7.26 -4.87 -5.97
C SER A 594 8.55 -4.10 -6.27
N PHE A 595 9.04 -3.32 -5.30
CA PHE A 595 10.29 -2.58 -5.44
C PHE A 595 11.51 -3.50 -5.62
N ILE A 596 11.64 -4.54 -4.79
CA ILE A 596 12.74 -5.52 -4.84
C ILE A 596 12.68 -6.34 -6.14
N ASN A 597 11.48 -6.65 -6.63
CA ASN A 597 11.27 -7.37 -7.87
C ASN A 597 11.36 -6.49 -9.12
N ASN A 598 11.61 -5.18 -8.97
CA ASN A 598 11.60 -4.21 -10.05
C ASN A 598 10.28 -4.26 -10.85
N GLU A 599 9.14 -4.14 -10.16
CA GLU A 599 7.81 -4.00 -10.77
C GLU A 599 7.38 -2.52 -10.80
N PRO A 600 6.40 -2.14 -11.64
CA PRO A 600 5.76 -0.84 -11.56
C PRO A 600 5.25 -0.55 -10.14
N LEU A 601 5.63 0.60 -9.58
CA LEU A 601 5.28 0.97 -8.20
C LEU A 601 3.83 1.46 -8.11
N LYS A 602 3.16 1.04 -7.04
CA LYS A 602 1.70 1.20 -6.84
C LYS A 602 1.36 2.24 -5.76
N LEU A 603 2.35 3.06 -5.42
CA LEU A 603 2.24 4.11 -4.41
C LEU A 603 2.50 5.45 -5.09
N SER A 604 1.78 6.48 -4.65
CA SER A 604 2.12 7.86 -5.04
C SER A 604 3.54 8.22 -4.60
N GLN A 605 4.22 9.06 -5.39
CA GLN A 605 5.55 9.58 -5.05
C GLN A 605 5.58 10.28 -3.69
N ASN A 606 4.46 10.89 -3.27
CA ASN A 606 4.31 11.48 -1.93
C ASN A 606 4.39 10.42 -0.83
N LEU A 607 3.69 9.29 -0.98
CA LEU A 607 3.77 8.19 -0.02
C LEU A 607 5.13 7.51 -0.03
N ILE A 608 5.74 7.29 -1.20
CA ILE A 608 7.10 6.72 -1.28
C ILE A 608 8.09 7.62 -0.52
N LYS A 609 8.04 8.95 -0.73
CA LYS A 609 8.84 9.92 0.04
C LYS A 609 8.54 9.84 1.54
N ALA A 610 7.27 9.68 1.91
CA ALA A 610 6.81 9.65 3.29
C ALA A 610 7.24 8.39 4.06
N VAL A 611 7.40 7.25 3.38
CA VAL A 611 7.86 6.00 4.01
C VAL A 611 9.35 5.73 3.81
N SER A 612 10.01 6.44 2.90
CA SER A 612 11.46 6.32 2.67
C SER A 612 12.28 6.52 3.95
N LEU A 613 13.31 5.69 4.14
CA LEU A 613 14.27 5.82 5.23
C LEU A 613 15.06 7.14 5.14
N ALA A 614 15.39 7.55 3.91
CA ALA A 614 16.16 8.77 3.63
C ALA A 614 15.48 10.05 4.12
N ARG A 615 14.16 10.02 4.41
CA ARG A 615 13.44 11.18 4.96
C ARG A 615 14.01 11.65 6.30
N VAL A 616 14.57 10.73 7.09
CA VAL A 616 15.22 11.02 8.37
C VAL A 616 16.45 11.87 8.14
N LEU A 617 17.32 11.45 7.22
CA LEU A 617 18.54 12.16 6.86
C LEU A 617 18.20 13.52 6.24
N ARG A 618 17.24 13.57 5.30
CA ARG A 618 16.76 14.84 4.75
C ARG A 618 16.30 15.81 5.84
N LYS A 619 15.53 15.34 6.83
CA LYS A 619 15.08 16.17 7.96
C LYS A 619 16.26 16.69 8.79
N LYS A 620 17.27 15.84 9.06
CA LYS A 620 18.47 16.25 9.81
C LYS A 620 19.29 17.32 9.06
N ILE A 621 19.49 17.19 7.74
CA ILE A 621 20.19 18.22 6.93
C ILE A 621 19.44 19.55 6.98
N ILE A 622 18.12 19.53 6.74
CA ILE A 622 17.31 20.76 6.70
C ILE A 622 17.30 21.48 8.05
N GLN A 623 17.43 20.73 9.14
CA GLN A 623 17.49 21.29 10.50
C GLN A 623 18.91 21.63 10.96
N ASP A 624 19.93 21.40 10.13
CA ASP A 624 21.35 21.53 10.44
C ASP A 624 21.76 20.75 11.72
N LYS A 625 21.27 19.52 11.86
CA LYS A 625 21.47 18.65 13.04
C LYS A 625 22.36 17.44 12.77
N PHE A 626 23.43 17.61 11.99
CA PHE A 626 24.28 16.53 11.51
C PHE A 626 25.71 16.60 11.99
#